data_AF-A0A561WF29-F1
#
_entry.id   AF-A0A561WF29-F1
#
_cell.length_a   1.000
_cell.length_b   1.000
_cell.length_c   1.000
_cell.angle_alpha   90.00
_cell.angle_beta   90.00
_cell.angle_gamma   90.00
#
_symmetry.space_group_name_H-M   'P 1'
#
loop_
_entity.id
_entity.type
_entity.pdbx_description
1 polymer ?
#
loop_
_entity_poly.entity_id
_entity_poly.type
_entity_poly.pdbx_seq_one_letter_code
_entity_poly.pdbx_strand_id
1 'polypeptide(L)'
;MAATKRPGAAGRSATTGATSPAKSAEIPVWKQALIWVGLLGTVAACTVGAIVNGDDGSAIVPGPTAQERGDTVPILQRSTASQGVCYGWVLKDYFDYGDPLSVGSNLGDGVSVEDSPGCPRWLQVTARIYYPAESSDSNDSAYVDVTGSADVSSAQLLRIENGLARLGLTEEVFIDDPGWATTRAGRRPGPR
;
A
#
# COMPACT_ATOMS: atom_id res chain seq x y z
N MET A 1 55.50 -30.17 27.92
CA MET A 1 56.70 -29.44 27.48
C MET A 1 56.20 -28.35 26.53
N ALA A 2 56.05 -27.13 27.03
CA ALA A 2 57.08 -26.09 27.13
C ALA A 2 57.02 -25.18 25.89
N ALA A 3 56.56 -23.96 26.15
CA ALA A 3 56.50 -22.83 25.24
C ALA A 3 57.88 -22.43 24.72
N THR A 4 57.95 -21.86 23.51
CA THR A 4 59.05 -20.99 23.05
C THR A 4 58.49 -20.14 21.89
N LYS A 5 58.14 -18.86 22.11
CA LYS A 5 58.98 -17.64 22.05
C LYS A 5 59.29 -17.23 20.60
N ARG A 6 58.93 -15.99 20.22
CA ARG A 6 59.88 -14.94 19.82
C ARG A 6 59.24 -13.53 19.67
N PRO A 7 60.07 -12.47 19.79
CA PRO A 7 59.75 -11.06 20.06
C PRO A 7 59.52 -10.30 18.73
N GLY A 8 59.13 -9.03 18.62
CA GLY A 8 59.19 -7.84 19.47
C GLY A 8 59.62 -6.66 18.58
N ALA A 9 59.39 -5.45 19.08
CA ALA A 9 59.84 -4.15 18.56
C ALA A 9 59.07 -3.55 17.37
N ALA A 10 58.88 -2.24 17.25
CA ALA A 10 58.98 -1.09 18.17
C ALA A 10 58.62 0.15 17.33
N GLY A 11 58.14 1.22 17.99
CA GLY A 11 58.16 2.59 17.45
C GLY A 11 56.76 3.19 17.30
N ARG A 12 56.21 3.89 18.31
CA ARG A 12 56.49 5.30 18.71
C ARG A 12 56.11 6.28 17.59
N SER A 13 55.40 7.39 17.78
CA SER A 13 54.89 8.12 18.94
C SER A 13 53.97 9.23 18.42
N ALA A 14 52.89 9.53 19.14
CA ALA A 14 52.41 10.87 19.48
C ALA A 14 51.29 10.69 20.54
N THR A 15 51.52 10.91 21.84
CA THR A 15 51.58 12.23 22.52
C THR A 15 50.23 12.94 22.35
N THR A 16 49.38 13.23 23.33
CA THR A 16 49.46 13.44 24.79
C THR A 16 48.02 13.71 25.27
N GLY A 17 47.74 13.54 26.58
CA GLY A 17 46.77 14.45 27.23
C GLY A 17 45.87 13.77 28.23
N ALA A 18 46.15 14.02 29.49
CA ALA A 18 45.46 13.52 30.66
C ALA A 18 44.18 14.31 31.00
N THR A 19 43.40 13.67 31.87
CA THR A 19 42.55 14.23 32.94
C THR A 19 41.09 14.61 32.65
N SER A 20 40.24 13.93 33.43
CA SER A 20 39.00 14.41 34.07
C SER A 20 37.65 14.01 33.48
N PRO A 21 36.67 13.73 34.36
CA PRO A 21 35.49 12.95 34.06
C PRO A 21 34.51 13.79 33.23
N ALA A 22 33.92 13.19 32.21
CA ALA A 22 32.79 13.80 31.53
C ALA A 22 31.60 13.76 32.50
N LYS A 23 31.40 14.90 33.17
CA LYS A 23 30.17 15.28 33.87
C LYS A 23 28.96 14.84 33.06
N SER A 24 28.01 14.15 33.70
CA SER A 24 26.64 14.07 33.22
C SER A 24 26.19 15.48 32.84
N ALA A 25 26.00 15.71 31.55
CA ALA A 25 25.38 16.93 31.08
C ALA A 25 23.92 16.87 31.54
N GLU A 26 23.60 17.61 32.60
CA GLU A 26 22.23 17.89 33.00
C GLU A 26 21.59 18.66 31.84
N ILE A 27 20.82 17.94 31.02
CA ILE A 27 20.01 18.57 29.98
C ILE A 27 18.96 19.41 30.73
N PRO A 28 18.90 20.72 30.50
CA PRO A 28 17.95 21.57 31.21
C PRO A 28 16.53 21.09 30.88
N VAL A 29 15.67 21.00 31.89
CA VAL A 29 14.33 20.35 31.84
C VAL A 29 13.48 20.79 30.64
N TRP A 30 13.63 22.04 30.18
CA TRP A 30 12.95 22.56 29.00
C TRP A 30 13.39 21.93 27.67
N LYS A 31 14.64 21.45 27.56
CA LYS A 31 15.12 20.68 26.41
C LYS A 31 14.73 19.20 26.50
N GLN A 32 14.57 18.63 27.70
CA GLN A 32 13.97 17.30 27.86
C GLN A 32 12.46 17.32 27.51
N ALA A 33 11.74 18.40 27.86
CA ALA A 33 10.34 18.57 27.48
C ALA A 33 10.15 18.62 25.95
N LEU A 34 11.06 19.26 25.20
CA LEU A 34 11.00 19.29 23.73
C LEU A 34 11.26 17.93 23.08
N ILE A 35 12.10 17.08 23.71
CA ILE A 35 12.36 15.71 23.23
C ILE A 35 11.14 14.81 23.47
N TRP A 36 10.45 14.95 24.61
CA TRP A 36 9.21 14.22 24.88
C TRP A 36 8.04 14.69 24.02
N VAL A 37 7.91 15.99 23.74
CA VAL A 37 6.89 16.53 22.83
C VAL A 37 7.16 16.11 21.37
N GLY A 38 8.43 16.01 20.97
CA GLY A 38 8.81 15.52 19.63
C GLY A 38 8.50 14.03 19.42
N LEU A 39 8.73 13.18 20.43
CA LEU A 39 8.47 11.74 20.35
C LEU A 39 6.97 11.39 20.50
N LEU A 40 6.21 12.12 21.32
CA LEU A 40 4.74 11.95 21.36
C LEU A 40 4.04 12.57 20.13
N GLY A 41 4.60 13.63 19.56
CA GLY A 41 4.02 14.30 18.38
C GLY A 41 4.17 13.54 17.07
N THR A 42 5.18 12.68 16.93
CA THR A 42 5.40 11.89 15.69
C THR A 42 4.69 10.54 15.67
N VAL A 43 4.32 9.98 16.83
CA VAL A 43 3.51 8.75 16.91
C VAL A 43 2.00 9.06 16.83
N ALA A 44 1.59 10.29 17.17
CA ALA A 44 0.19 10.73 17.08
C ALA A 44 -0.26 11.14 15.66
N ALA A 45 0.64 11.15 14.66
CA ALA A 45 0.32 11.53 13.28
C ALA A 45 -0.06 10.33 12.38
N CYS A 46 -0.01 9.09 12.88
CA CYS A 46 -0.44 7.90 12.15
C CYS A 46 -1.82 7.36 12.57
N THR A 47 -2.57 8.08 13.41
CA THR A 47 -3.89 7.64 13.91
C THR A 47 -5.04 8.48 13.36
N VAL A 48 -4.93 9.00 12.13
CA VAL A 48 -6.06 9.56 11.39
C VAL A 48 -6.45 8.56 10.30
N GLY A 49 -7.36 7.66 10.62
CA GLY A 49 -7.86 6.68 9.65
C GLY A 49 -8.55 5.44 10.22
N ALA A 50 -8.63 5.28 11.54
CA ALA A 50 -9.43 4.23 12.15
C ALA A 50 -10.70 4.84 12.76
N ILE A 51 -11.64 5.25 11.89
CA ILE A 51 -13.05 5.24 12.29
C ILE A 51 -13.41 3.75 12.30
N VAL A 52 -13.22 3.11 13.46
CA VAL A 52 -13.75 1.78 13.72
C VAL A 52 -15.23 1.99 13.95
N ASN A 53 -16.03 1.88 12.89
CA ASN A 53 -17.47 1.77 13.05
C ASN A 53 -17.79 0.37 13.58
N GLY A 54 -18.66 0.37 14.58
CA GLY A 54 -19.03 -0.78 15.37
C GLY A 54 -19.73 -1.86 14.56
N ASP A 55 -19.61 -3.05 15.14
CA ASP A 55 -20.22 -4.32 14.78
C ASP A 55 -21.76 -4.23 14.81
N ASP A 56 -22.38 -3.95 13.66
CA ASP A 56 -23.83 -3.95 13.44
C ASP A 56 -24.17 -4.51 12.04
N GLY A 57 -23.98 -5.81 11.77
CA GLY A 57 -24.53 -6.52 10.58
C GLY A 57 -24.49 -5.75 9.25
N SER A 58 -23.39 -5.05 8.98
CA SER A 58 -23.45 -3.89 8.09
C SER A 58 -23.18 -4.31 6.65
N ALA A 59 -24.07 -3.93 5.74
CA ALA A 59 -23.89 -3.95 4.28
C ALA A 59 -22.74 -3.05 3.78
N ILE A 60 -21.74 -2.76 4.63
CA ILE A 60 -20.62 -1.86 4.35
C ILE A 60 -19.51 -2.67 3.71
N VAL A 61 -19.08 -2.22 2.54
CA VAL A 61 -17.94 -2.79 1.83
C VAL A 61 -16.63 -2.27 2.42
N PRO A 62 -15.75 -3.14 2.95
CA PRO A 62 -14.47 -2.70 3.49
C PRO A 62 -13.49 -2.29 2.38
N GLY A 63 -12.87 -1.13 2.55
CA GLY A 63 -11.78 -0.70 1.66
C GLY A 63 -10.47 -1.44 1.92
N PRO A 64 -9.51 -1.42 0.97
CA PRO A 64 -8.16 -1.93 1.22
C PRO A 64 -7.50 -1.19 2.36
N THR A 65 -6.61 -1.87 3.08
CA THR A 65 -5.78 -1.26 4.12
C THR A 65 -4.77 -0.27 3.53
N ALA A 66 -4.28 0.66 4.36
CA ALA A 66 -3.22 1.58 3.94
C ALA A 66 -1.94 0.84 3.49
N GLN A 67 -1.64 -0.30 4.12
CA GLN A 67 -0.49 -1.14 3.75
C GLN A 67 -0.68 -1.75 2.36
N GLU A 68 -1.87 -2.30 2.06
CA GLU A 68 -2.15 -2.88 0.75
C GLU A 68 -2.06 -1.86 -0.38
N ARG A 69 -2.60 -0.65 -0.16
CA ARG A 69 -2.47 0.45 -1.11
C ARG A 69 -1.00 0.86 -1.28
N GLY A 70 -0.30 1.03 -0.15
CA GLY A 70 1.12 1.38 -0.10
C GLY A 70 2.04 0.36 -0.80
N ASP A 71 1.72 -0.93 -0.73
CA ASP A 71 2.47 -1.99 -1.41
C ASP A 71 2.12 -2.12 -2.90
N THR A 72 0.89 -1.75 -3.26
CA THR A 72 0.41 -1.82 -4.64
C THR A 72 1.04 -0.75 -5.52
N VAL A 73 1.08 0.51 -5.06
CA VAL A 73 1.58 1.65 -5.85
C VAL A 73 2.98 1.40 -6.42
N PRO A 74 3.99 0.97 -5.64
CA PRO A 74 5.33 0.69 -6.17
C PRO A 74 5.36 -0.45 -7.19
N ILE A 75 4.48 -1.44 -7.07
CA ILE A 75 4.36 -2.53 -8.05
C ILE A 75 3.84 -1.96 -9.37
N LEU A 76 2.79 -1.12 -9.33
CA LEU A 76 2.22 -0.51 -10.52
C LEU A 76 3.23 0.45 -11.19
N GLN A 77 4.00 1.21 -10.41
CA GLN A 77 5.08 2.05 -10.92
C GLN A 77 6.12 1.26 -11.72
N ARG A 78 6.56 0.11 -11.20
CA ARG A 78 7.49 -0.78 -11.90
C ARG A 78 6.88 -1.39 -13.17
N SER A 79 5.61 -1.81 -13.10
CA SER A 79 4.89 -2.32 -14.27
C SER A 79 4.74 -1.26 -15.35
N THR A 80 4.41 -0.02 -14.98
CA THR A 80 4.32 1.11 -15.92
C THR A 80 5.68 1.43 -16.53
N ALA A 81 6.75 1.47 -15.73
CA ALA A 81 8.10 1.74 -16.24
C ALA A 81 8.59 0.68 -17.25
N SER A 82 8.15 -0.58 -17.10
CA SER A 82 8.53 -1.67 -18.00
C SER A 82 7.64 -1.81 -19.23
N GLN A 83 6.34 -1.51 -19.12
CA GLN A 83 5.35 -1.77 -20.18
C GLN A 83 4.86 -0.50 -20.89
N GLY A 84 5.12 0.69 -20.33
CA GLY A 84 4.66 1.96 -20.88
C GLY A 84 3.14 2.16 -20.80
N VAL A 85 2.46 1.44 -19.91
CA VAL A 85 1.01 1.50 -19.67
C VAL A 85 0.76 1.87 -18.22
N CYS A 86 -0.14 2.81 -17.95
CA CYS A 86 -0.57 3.11 -16.60
C CYS A 86 -1.55 2.04 -16.09
N TYR A 87 -1.46 1.73 -14.80
CA TYR A 87 -2.31 0.74 -14.16
C TYR A 87 -2.97 1.36 -12.93
N GLY A 88 -4.24 1.04 -12.71
CA GLY A 88 -4.99 1.50 -11.56
C GLY A 88 -6.04 0.51 -11.06
N TRP A 89 -6.58 0.82 -9.89
CA TRP A 89 -7.68 0.11 -9.28
C TRP A 89 -8.73 1.10 -8.79
N VAL A 90 -9.99 0.66 -8.77
CA VAL A 90 -11.11 1.34 -8.15
C VAL A 90 -11.98 0.31 -7.44
N LEU A 91 -12.32 0.57 -6.19
CA LEU A 91 -13.30 -0.17 -5.41
C LEU A 91 -14.50 0.73 -5.14
N LYS A 92 -15.70 0.22 -5.41
CA LYS A 92 -16.96 0.89 -5.13
C LYS A 92 -17.92 -0.04 -4.40
N ASP A 93 -18.77 0.56 -3.58
CA ASP A 93 -20.03 -0.07 -3.21
C ASP A 93 -20.96 -0.05 -4.43
N TYR A 94 -21.71 -1.13 -4.66
CA TYR A 94 -22.62 -1.25 -5.79
C TYR A 94 -23.73 -0.20 -5.80
N PHE A 95 -24.24 0.19 -4.62
CA PHE A 95 -25.30 1.19 -4.51
C PHE A 95 -24.80 2.62 -4.34
N ASP A 96 -23.51 2.79 -4.06
CA ASP A 96 -22.96 4.13 -3.92
C ASP A 96 -22.69 4.75 -5.30
N TYR A 97 -23.49 5.76 -5.62
CA TYR A 97 -23.33 6.59 -6.82
C TYR A 97 -22.30 7.72 -6.62
N GLY A 98 -21.73 7.84 -5.43
CA GLY A 98 -20.75 8.86 -5.05
C GLY A 98 -19.30 8.47 -5.34
N ASP A 99 -18.43 8.91 -4.43
CA ASP A 99 -16.99 8.73 -4.55
C ASP A 99 -16.61 7.25 -4.33
N PRO A 100 -15.60 6.73 -5.05
CA PRO A 100 -15.13 5.37 -4.82
C PRO A 100 -14.57 5.20 -3.40
N LEU A 101 -14.85 4.04 -2.79
CA LEU A 101 -14.30 3.64 -1.48
C LEU A 101 -12.77 3.61 -1.48
N SER A 102 -12.19 3.23 -2.61
CA SER A 102 -10.75 3.33 -2.83
C SER A 102 -10.45 3.50 -4.30
N VAL A 103 -9.49 4.37 -4.60
CA VAL A 103 -8.94 4.56 -5.94
C VAL A 103 -7.44 4.71 -5.83
N GLY A 104 -6.70 4.17 -6.78
CA GLY A 104 -5.26 4.42 -6.87
C GLY A 104 -4.65 3.88 -8.15
N SER A 105 -3.38 4.25 -8.37
CA SER A 105 -2.67 3.95 -9.60
C SER A 105 -1.15 3.94 -9.44
N ASN A 106 -0.43 3.74 -10.54
CA ASN A 106 1.01 3.99 -10.62
C ASN A 106 1.39 5.45 -10.26
N LEU A 107 0.46 6.40 -10.27
CA LEU A 107 0.72 7.80 -9.90
C LEU A 107 0.60 8.05 -8.39
N GLY A 108 -0.02 7.12 -7.65
CA GLY A 108 -0.21 7.24 -6.21
C GLY A 108 -1.53 6.63 -5.73
N ASP A 109 -1.65 6.54 -4.41
CA ASP A 109 -2.92 6.28 -3.74
C ASP A 109 -3.83 7.52 -3.87
N GLY A 110 -5.12 7.32 -4.07
CA GLY A 110 -6.09 8.39 -4.29
C GLY A 110 -6.09 8.98 -5.70
N VAL A 111 -5.32 8.43 -6.65
CA VAL A 111 -5.17 8.98 -8.01
C VAL A 111 -5.67 7.98 -9.05
N SER A 112 -6.74 8.34 -9.77
CA SER A 112 -7.27 7.60 -10.92
C SER A 112 -6.33 7.68 -12.13
N VAL A 113 -6.25 6.61 -12.94
CA VAL A 113 -5.53 6.66 -14.22
C VAL A 113 -6.37 7.29 -15.34
N GLU A 114 -7.69 7.15 -15.27
CA GLU A 114 -8.62 7.57 -16.32
C GLU A 114 -8.62 9.09 -16.52
N ASP A 115 -8.58 9.84 -15.43
CA ASP A 115 -8.64 11.31 -15.45
C ASP A 115 -7.26 11.98 -15.53
N SER A 116 -6.19 11.17 -15.64
CA SER A 116 -4.82 11.70 -15.54
C SER A 116 -4.19 11.95 -16.92
N PRO A 117 -3.82 13.20 -17.26
CA PRO A 117 -3.18 13.51 -18.52
C PRO A 117 -1.79 12.87 -18.67
N GLY A 118 -1.17 12.44 -17.56
CA GLY A 118 0.10 11.71 -17.55
C GLY A 118 -0.02 10.25 -17.99
N CYS A 119 -1.25 9.75 -18.21
CA CYS A 119 -1.54 8.37 -18.54
C CYS A 119 -2.31 8.27 -19.86
N PRO A 120 -1.70 8.52 -21.03
CA PRO A 120 -2.39 8.44 -22.31
C PRO A 120 -2.77 6.99 -22.70
N ARG A 121 -2.03 6.00 -22.17
CA ARG A 121 -2.34 4.57 -22.31
C ARG A 121 -2.51 3.96 -20.93
N TRP A 122 -3.67 3.40 -20.62
CA TRP A 122 -3.97 2.93 -19.27
C TRP A 122 -4.91 1.73 -19.24
N LEU A 123 -4.88 1.03 -18.11
CA LEU A 123 -5.78 -0.05 -17.72
C LEU A 123 -6.20 0.17 -16.26
N GLN A 124 -7.49 -0.01 -15.98
CA GLN A 124 -8.04 0.12 -14.63
C GLN A 124 -8.95 -1.05 -14.33
N VAL A 125 -8.75 -1.67 -13.17
CA VAL A 125 -9.69 -2.66 -12.65
C VAL A 125 -10.69 -1.95 -11.74
N THR A 126 -11.97 -2.13 -11.98
CA THR A 126 -13.05 -1.61 -11.14
C THR A 126 -13.80 -2.77 -10.53
N ALA A 127 -13.80 -2.88 -9.21
CA ALA A 127 -14.64 -3.80 -8.46
C ALA A 127 -15.83 -3.05 -7.85
N ARG A 128 -17.03 -3.59 -8.03
CA ARG A 128 -18.26 -3.13 -7.38
C ARG A 128 -18.80 -4.26 -6.53
N ILE A 129 -18.95 -4.01 -5.23
CA ILE A 129 -19.34 -5.04 -4.27
C ILE A 129 -20.74 -4.73 -3.78
N TYR A 130 -21.58 -5.75 -3.80
CA TYR A 130 -22.94 -5.67 -3.32
C TYR A 130 -23.08 -6.56 -2.09
N TYR A 131 -23.22 -5.93 -0.93
CA TYR A 131 -23.72 -6.59 0.27
C TYR A 131 -25.16 -6.12 0.49
N PRO A 132 -26.15 -7.02 0.47
CA PRO A 132 -27.52 -6.66 0.78
C PRO A 132 -27.68 -6.42 2.27
N ALA A 133 -28.75 -5.72 2.65
CA ALA A 133 -29.11 -5.60 4.06
C ALA A 133 -29.43 -6.99 4.66
N GLU A 134 -29.15 -7.20 5.94
CA GLU A 134 -29.45 -8.43 6.69
C GLU A 134 -30.91 -8.92 6.57
N SER A 135 -31.85 -7.99 6.32
CA SER A 135 -33.26 -8.31 6.12
C SER A 135 -33.60 -8.82 4.71
N SER A 136 -32.62 -8.91 3.81
CA SER A 136 -32.79 -9.27 2.40
C SER A 136 -32.44 -10.74 2.19
N ASP A 137 -33.25 -11.44 1.38
CA ASP A 137 -32.94 -12.80 0.92
C ASP A 137 -31.98 -12.81 -0.29
N SER A 138 -31.42 -11.65 -0.66
CA SER A 138 -30.44 -11.55 -1.74
C SER A 138 -29.08 -12.07 -1.28
N ASN A 139 -28.31 -12.63 -2.21
CA ASN A 139 -26.92 -13.01 -1.93
C ASN A 139 -25.97 -11.83 -2.16
N ASP A 140 -24.83 -11.87 -1.48
CA ASP A 140 -23.67 -11.05 -1.80
C ASP A 140 -23.23 -11.30 -3.24
N SER A 141 -22.76 -10.25 -3.91
CA SER A 141 -22.17 -10.39 -5.25
C SER A 141 -21.05 -9.40 -5.48
N ALA A 142 -20.16 -9.75 -6.41
CA ALA A 142 -19.09 -8.86 -6.85
C ALA A 142 -19.06 -8.77 -8.38
N TYR A 143 -19.01 -7.54 -8.87
CA TYR A 143 -18.89 -7.22 -10.28
C TYR A 143 -17.51 -6.61 -10.54
N VAL A 144 -16.72 -7.25 -11.41
CA VAL A 144 -15.36 -6.82 -11.70
C VAL A 144 -15.24 -6.52 -13.19
N ASP A 145 -14.98 -5.25 -13.50
CA ASP A 145 -14.83 -4.76 -14.86
C ASP A 145 -13.37 -4.31 -15.08
N VAL A 146 -12.84 -4.53 -16.28
CA VAL A 146 -11.55 -3.97 -16.71
C VAL A 146 -11.78 -2.93 -17.79
N THR A 147 -11.44 -1.67 -17.50
CA THR A 147 -11.48 -0.56 -18.45
C THR A 147 -10.08 -0.16 -18.89
N GLY A 148 -9.99 0.59 -19.99
CA GLY A 148 -8.71 1.06 -20.51
C GLY A 148 -8.86 2.23 -21.47
N SER A 149 -7.72 2.77 -21.88
CA SER A 149 -7.65 3.81 -22.91
C SER A 149 -8.18 3.32 -24.26
N ALA A 150 -8.56 4.27 -25.14
CA ALA A 150 -9.22 3.98 -26.42
C ALA A 150 -8.41 3.10 -27.39
N ASP A 151 -7.09 2.98 -27.20
CA ASP A 151 -6.22 2.10 -27.97
C ASP A 151 -6.27 0.63 -27.52
N VAL A 152 -6.92 0.33 -26.39
CA VAL A 152 -7.10 -1.04 -25.89
C VAL A 152 -8.43 -1.60 -26.38
N SER A 153 -8.36 -2.64 -27.22
CA SER A 153 -9.57 -3.29 -27.74
C SER A 153 -10.41 -3.96 -26.64
N SER A 154 -11.73 -3.98 -26.80
CA SER A 154 -12.65 -4.69 -25.89
C SER A 154 -12.31 -6.18 -25.75
N ALA A 155 -11.87 -6.83 -26.83
CA ALA A 155 -11.42 -8.23 -26.77
C ALA A 155 -10.17 -8.41 -25.90
N GLN A 156 -9.29 -7.41 -25.84
CA GLN A 156 -8.14 -7.44 -24.94
C GLN A 156 -8.56 -7.21 -23.49
N LEU A 157 -9.47 -6.29 -23.22
CA LEU A 157 -10.02 -6.05 -21.88
C LEU A 157 -10.69 -7.32 -21.34
N LEU A 158 -11.57 -7.94 -22.13
CA LEU A 158 -12.23 -9.20 -21.78
C LEU A 158 -11.24 -10.33 -21.51
N ARG A 159 -10.13 -10.42 -22.28
CA ARG A 159 -9.10 -11.43 -22.01
C ARG A 159 -8.38 -11.19 -20.67
N ILE A 160 -8.19 -9.93 -20.30
CA ILE A 160 -7.56 -9.56 -19.02
C ILE A 160 -8.53 -9.89 -17.87
N GLU A 161 -9.79 -9.49 -17.99
CA GLU A 161 -10.86 -9.76 -17.02
C GLU A 161 -11.04 -11.27 -16.78
N ASN A 162 -11.22 -12.05 -17.84
CA ASN A 162 -11.27 -13.52 -17.76
C ASN A 162 -9.97 -14.16 -17.24
N GLY A 163 -8.85 -13.42 -17.32
CA GLY A 163 -7.58 -13.83 -16.78
C GLY A 163 -7.50 -13.76 -15.26
N LEU A 164 -8.31 -12.91 -14.60
CA LEU A 164 -8.28 -12.68 -13.16
C LEU A 164 -8.57 -13.98 -12.37
N ALA A 165 -9.55 -14.76 -12.79
CA ALA A 165 -9.88 -16.03 -12.15
C ALA A 165 -8.69 -17.02 -12.15
N ARG A 166 -7.86 -17.01 -13.21
CA ARG A 166 -6.65 -17.86 -13.28
C ARG A 166 -5.56 -17.44 -12.29
N LEU A 167 -5.68 -16.24 -11.73
CA LEU A 167 -4.79 -15.70 -10.69
C LEU A 167 -5.34 -15.91 -9.28
N GLY A 168 -6.47 -16.62 -9.16
CA GLY A 168 -7.18 -16.81 -7.90
C GLY A 168 -7.97 -15.58 -7.47
N LEU A 169 -8.27 -14.66 -8.38
CA LEU A 169 -9.15 -13.52 -8.15
C LEU A 169 -10.53 -13.87 -8.70
N THR A 170 -11.29 -14.65 -7.91
CA THR A 170 -12.68 -15.05 -8.22
C THR A 170 -13.67 -14.15 -7.50
N GLU A 171 -14.95 -14.24 -7.86
CA GLU A 171 -16.02 -13.46 -7.25
C GLU A 171 -16.03 -13.61 -5.72
N GLU A 172 -15.88 -14.84 -5.21
CA GLU A 172 -15.87 -15.14 -3.79
C GLU A 172 -14.72 -14.43 -3.07
N VAL A 173 -13.56 -14.32 -3.71
CA VAL A 173 -12.41 -13.60 -3.13
C VAL A 173 -12.66 -12.10 -3.07
N PHE A 174 -13.38 -11.53 -4.04
CA PHE A 174 -13.81 -10.13 -3.98
C PHE A 174 -14.89 -9.90 -2.94
N ILE A 175 -15.76 -10.89 -2.68
CA ILE A 175 -16.77 -10.84 -1.62
C ILE A 175 -16.09 -10.94 -0.24
N ASP A 176 -15.13 -11.85 -0.06
CA ASP A 176 -14.50 -12.10 1.24
C ASP A 176 -13.50 -11.00 1.65
N ASP A 177 -12.75 -10.46 0.69
CA ASP A 177 -11.74 -9.43 0.94
C ASP A 177 -11.66 -8.43 -0.23
N PRO A 178 -12.66 -7.54 -0.38
CA PRO A 178 -12.78 -6.67 -1.54
C PRO A 178 -11.60 -5.70 -1.69
N GLY A 179 -11.07 -5.22 -0.56
CA GLY A 179 -9.92 -4.33 -0.54
C GLY A 179 -8.66 -5.01 -1.09
N TRP A 180 -8.28 -6.13 -0.50
CA TRP A 180 -7.12 -6.89 -0.95
C TRP A 180 -7.28 -7.36 -2.40
N ALA A 181 -8.44 -7.92 -2.75
CA ALA A 181 -8.72 -8.46 -4.08
C ALA A 181 -8.59 -7.38 -5.16
N THR A 182 -9.15 -6.20 -4.92
CA THR A 182 -9.12 -5.07 -5.85
C THR A 182 -7.71 -4.55 -6.06
N THR A 183 -6.95 -4.34 -4.99
CA THR A 183 -5.55 -3.88 -5.09
C THR A 183 -4.65 -4.92 -5.73
N ARG A 184 -4.93 -6.22 -5.55
CA ARG A 184 -4.23 -7.32 -6.23
C ARG A 184 -4.60 -7.41 -7.71
N ALA A 185 -5.86 -7.22 -8.07
CA ALA A 185 -6.33 -7.28 -9.45
C ALA A 185 -5.75 -6.15 -10.32
N GLY A 186 -5.59 -4.95 -9.75
CA GLY A 186 -4.91 -3.84 -10.43
C GLY A 186 -3.45 -4.16 -10.80
N ARG A 187 -2.82 -5.10 -10.10
CA ARG A 187 -1.47 -5.59 -10.42
C ARG A 187 -1.57 -6.62 -11.55
N ARG A 188 -1.59 -6.16 -12.80
CA ARG A 188 -1.50 -7.09 -13.94
C ARG A 188 -0.25 -7.98 -13.78
N PRO A 189 -0.37 -9.33 -13.83
CA PRO A 189 0.81 -10.18 -13.92
C PRO A 189 1.43 -9.99 -15.30
N GLY A 190 2.71 -9.64 -15.33
CA GLY A 190 3.48 -9.60 -16.57
C GLY A 190 3.49 -10.97 -17.26
N PRO A 191 3.71 -11.01 -18.59
CA PRO A 191 3.99 -12.27 -19.27
C PRO A 191 5.21 -12.93 -18.61
N ARG A 192 5.07 -14.19 -18.19
CA ARG A 192 6.21 -15.02 -17.79
C ARG A 192 7.02 -15.42 -19.02
#